data_AF-A0AAW3C9I9-F1
#
_entry.id   AF-A0AAW3C9I9-F1
#
_cell.length_a   1.000
_cell.length_b   1.000
_cell.length_c   1.000
_cell.angle_alpha   90.00
_cell.angle_beta   90.00
_cell.angle_gamma   90.00
#
_symmetry.space_group_name_H-M   'P 1'
#
loop_
_entity.id
_entity.type
_entity.pdbx_description
1 polymer ?
#
loop_
_entity_poly.entity_id
_entity_poly.type
_entity_poly.pdbx_seq_one_letter_code
_entity_poly.pdbx_strand_id
1 'polypeptide(L)'
;MSEQLALHDLSNEAIQHMQASEALQKHLENAQLAHRVCVAKSLKANEPPVEKCALTWGEVVMRYSQWAEYRPAFQDSGAQKKYSKYWTKKRQAADDSNPYK
;
A
#
# COMPACT_ATOMS: atom_id res chain seq x y z
N MET A 1 -11.94 -24.04 10.62
CA MET A 1 -11.33 -22.98 11.45
C MET A 1 -11.51 -21.68 10.69
N SER A 2 -12.39 -20.77 11.15
CA SER A 2 -12.50 -19.44 10.54
C SER A 2 -11.31 -18.64 11.01
N GLU A 3 -10.31 -18.45 10.15
CA GLU A 3 -9.33 -17.39 10.34
C GLU A 3 -10.11 -16.07 10.38
N GLN A 4 -10.17 -15.46 11.56
CA GLN A 4 -10.73 -14.12 11.70
C GLN A 4 -9.81 -13.18 10.94
N LEU A 5 -10.25 -12.81 9.75
CA LEU A 5 -9.69 -11.73 8.95
C LEU A 5 -9.80 -10.44 9.76
N ALA A 6 -8.79 -10.14 10.57
CA ALA A 6 -8.75 -8.99 11.46
C ALA A 6 -8.18 -7.77 10.73
N LEU A 7 -8.94 -6.68 10.70
CA LEU A 7 -8.44 -5.37 10.29
C LEU A 7 -7.53 -4.81 11.38
N HIS A 8 -6.44 -4.18 10.98
CA HIS A 8 -5.61 -3.37 11.86
C HIS A 8 -6.39 -2.17 12.38
N ASP A 9 -6.22 -1.86 13.66
CA ASP A 9 -6.70 -0.60 14.24
C ASP A 9 -5.84 0.55 13.70
N LEU A 10 -6.49 1.50 13.04
CA LEU A 10 -5.92 2.68 12.40
C LEU A 10 -6.62 3.95 12.89
N SER A 11 -7.11 3.93 14.14
CA SER A 11 -7.54 5.12 14.86
C SER A 11 -6.39 6.13 15.01
N ASN A 12 -6.72 7.40 15.24
CA ASN A 12 -5.71 8.44 15.43
C ASN A 12 -4.80 8.11 16.61
N GLU A 13 -5.37 7.54 17.67
CA GLU A 13 -4.66 7.08 18.86
C GLU A 13 -3.69 5.94 18.54
N ALA A 14 -4.10 4.98 17.71
CA ALA A 14 -3.23 3.89 17.26
C ALA A 14 -2.07 4.43 16.39
N ILE A 15 -2.37 5.34 15.45
CA ILE A 15 -1.39 5.87 14.49
C ILE A 15 -0.36 6.79 15.18
N GLN A 16 -0.73 7.52 16.24
CA GLN A 16 0.15 8.47 16.94
C GLN A 16 1.49 7.86 17.40
N HIS A 17 1.51 6.56 17.68
CA HIS A 17 2.70 5.84 18.15
C HIS A 17 3.38 5.00 17.06
N MET A 18 2.86 4.98 15.83
CA MET A 18 3.41 4.19 14.74
C MET A 18 4.38 5.01 13.90
N GLN A 19 5.41 4.35 13.36
CA GLN A 19 6.20 4.95 12.30
C GLN A 19 5.34 5.11 11.04
N ALA A 20 5.53 6.18 10.28
CA ALA A 20 4.74 6.42 9.07
C ALA A 20 4.82 5.27 8.05
N SER A 21 5.97 4.60 7.91
CA SER A 21 6.12 3.39 7.10
C SER A 21 5.20 2.26 7.56
N GLU A 22 5.12 2.05 8.88
CA GLU A 22 4.30 1.00 9.49
C GLU A 22 2.81 1.32 9.34
N ALA A 23 2.42 2.57 9.57
CA ALA A 23 1.04 3.02 9.38
C ALA A 23 0.59 2.82 7.92
N LEU A 24 1.42 3.23 6.95
CA LEU A 24 1.13 3.05 5.52
C LEU A 24 1.00 1.57 5.14
N GLN A 25 1.86 0.71 5.70
CA GLN A 25 1.77 -0.73 5.49
C GLN A 25 0.44 -1.29 6.02
N LYS A 26 0.06 -0.96 7.26
CA LYS A 26 -1.20 -1.43 7.86
C LYS A 26 -2.44 -0.90 7.12
N HIS A 27 -2.40 0.34 6.61
CA HIS A 27 -3.46 0.86 5.73
C HIS A 27 -3.60 0.03 4.44
N LEU A 28 -2.49 -0.34 3.83
CA LEU A 28 -2.49 -1.19 2.63
C LEU A 28 -3.01 -2.60 2.94
N GLU A 29 -2.57 -3.21 4.04
CA GLU A 29 -3.04 -4.54 4.48
C GLU A 29 -4.55 -4.54 4.72
N ASN A 30 -5.09 -3.51 5.37
CA ASN A 30 -6.54 -3.35 5.55
C ASN A 30 -7.30 -3.21 4.22
N ALA A 31 -6.79 -2.40 3.29
CA ALA A 31 -7.41 -2.24 1.98
C ALA A 31 -7.41 -3.55 1.18
N GLN A 32 -6.28 -4.28 1.18
CA GLN A 32 -6.17 -5.58 0.53
C GLN A 32 -7.15 -6.58 1.15
N LEU A 33 -7.28 -6.57 2.47
CA LEU A 33 -8.20 -7.44 3.17
C LEU A 33 -9.65 -7.13 2.81
N ALA A 34 -10.04 -5.86 2.83
CA ALA A 34 -11.38 -5.42 2.44
C ALA A 34 -11.71 -5.84 1.00
N HIS A 35 -10.75 -5.73 0.08
CA HIS A 35 -10.92 -6.19 -1.29
C HIS A 35 -11.09 -7.71 -1.38
N ARG A 36 -10.26 -8.50 -0.69
CA ARG A 36 -10.39 -9.97 -0.64
C ARG A 36 -11.76 -10.40 -0.10
N VAL A 37 -12.24 -9.74 0.96
CA VAL A 37 -13.57 -10.00 1.54
C VAL A 37 -14.67 -9.64 0.54
N CYS A 38 -14.54 -8.52 -0.18
CA CYS A 38 -15.50 -8.15 -1.23
C CYS A 38 -15.56 -9.21 -2.33
N VAL A 39 -14.40 -9.62 -2.87
CA VAL A 39 -14.32 -10.62 -3.94
C VAL A 39 -14.91 -11.94 -3.49
N ALA A 40 -14.58 -12.42 -2.28
CA ALA A 40 -15.15 -13.64 -1.73
C ALA A 40 -16.69 -13.57 -1.61
N LYS A 41 -17.24 -12.42 -1.19
CA LYS A 41 -18.70 -12.21 -1.10
C LYS A 41 -19.35 -12.19 -2.49
N SER A 42 -18.78 -11.48 -3.46
CA SER A 42 -19.31 -11.41 -4.83
C SER A 42 -19.28 -12.76 -5.52
N LEU A 43 -18.18 -13.53 -5.36
CA LEU A 43 -18.08 -14.90 -5.88
C LEU A 43 -19.12 -15.81 -5.25
N LYS A 44 -19.34 -15.73 -3.93
CA LYS A 44 -20.39 -16.49 -3.24
C LYS A 44 -21.80 -16.13 -3.71
N ALA A 45 -22.00 -14.88 -4.12
CA ALA A 45 -23.27 -14.37 -4.63
C ALA A 45 -23.46 -14.55 -6.16
N ASN A 46 -22.50 -15.17 -6.86
CA ASN A 46 -22.47 -15.25 -8.33
C ASN A 46 -22.60 -13.88 -9.05
N GLU A 47 -22.07 -12.82 -8.44
CA GLU A 47 -22.02 -11.49 -9.03
C GLU A 47 -20.64 -11.23 -9.67
N PRO A 48 -20.55 -10.39 -10.72
CA PRO A 48 -19.27 -10.03 -11.35
C PRO A 48 -18.36 -9.29 -10.35
N PRO A 49 -17.24 -9.89 -9.89
CA PRO A 49 -16.40 -9.30 -8.84
C PRO A 49 -15.70 -8.01 -9.28
N VAL A 50 -15.36 -7.90 -10.56
CA VAL A 50 -14.70 -6.71 -11.13
C VAL A 50 -15.54 -5.46 -10.94
N GLU A 51 -16.84 -5.54 -11.23
CA GLU A 51 -17.76 -4.41 -11.09
C GLU A 51 -18.11 -4.16 -9.63
N LYS A 52 -18.41 -5.22 -8.87
CA LYS A 52 -18.85 -5.10 -7.47
C LYS A 52 -17.73 -4.65 -6.53
N CYS A 53 -16.49 -5.00 -6.82
CA CYS A 53 -15.34 -4.70 -5.97
C CYS A 53 -14.41 -3.61 -6.53
N ALA A 54 -14.84 -2.88 -7.57
CA ALA A 54 -14.07 -1.79 -8.16
C ALA A 54 -13.66 -0.71 -7.12
N LEU A 55 -14.55 -0.38 -6.18
CA LEU A 55 -14.26 0.62 -5.14
C LEU A 55 -13.16 0.13 -4.17
N THR A 56 -13.24 -1.11 -3.71
CA THR A 56 -12.22 -1.67 -2.82
C THR A 56 -10.89 -1.86 -3.55
N TRP A 57 -10.93 -2.16 -4.85
CA TRP A 57 -9.73 -2.19 -5.69
C TRP A 57 -9.09 -0.79 -5.83
N GLY A 58 -9.90 0.24 -6.06
CA GLY A 58 -9.42 1.63 -6.10
C GLY A 58 -8.71 2.05 -4.81
N GLU A 59 -9.25 1.65 -3.66
CA GLU A 59 -8.61 1.89 -2.36
C GLU A 59 -7.27 1.16 -2.25
N VAL A 60 -7.19 -0.11 -2.67
CA VAL A 60 -5.92 -0.87 -2.70
C VAL A 60 -4.87 -0.15 -3.54
N VAL A 61 -5.23 0.29 -4.74
CA VAL A 61 -4.30 0.99 -5.66
C VAL A 61 -3.81 2.31 -5.04
N MET A 62 -4.71 3.06 -4.41
CA MET A 62 -4.38 4.32 -3.76
C MET A 62 -3.44 4.10 -2.57
N ARG A 63 -3.75 3.16 -1.66
CA ARG A 63 -2.87 2.84 -0.51
C ARG A 63 -1.54 2.26 -0.94
N TYR A 64 -1.53 1.43 -1.99
CA TYR A 64 -0.31 0.90 -2.56
C TYR A 64 0.57 2.02 -3.07
N SER A 65 0.00 3.00 -3.78
CA SER A 65 0.74 4.15 -4.28
C SER A 65 1.34 4.97 -3.13
N GLN A 66 0.58 5.23 -2.06
CA GLN A 66 1.09 5.94 -0.87
C GLN A 66 2.26 5.21 -0.21
N TRP A 67 2.12 3.89 -0.01
CA TRP A 67 3.17 3.06 0.58
C TRP A 67 4.41 2.96 -0.34
N ALA A 68 4.20 2.76 -1.64
CA ALA A 68 5.25 2.59 -2.63
C ALA A 68 6.00 3.90 -2.94
N GLU A 69 5.37 5.06 -2.75
CA GLU A 69 6.01 6.37 -2.90
C GLU A 69 6.74 6.83 -1.62
N TYR A 70 6.35 6.34 -0.45
CA TYR A 70 6.96 6.73 0.80
C TYR A 70 8.41 6.27 0.90
N ARG A 71 9.31 7.20 1.23
CA ARG A 71 10.73 6.92 1.49
C ARG A 71 11.05 7.43 2.90
N PRO A 72 11.38 6.53 3.85
CA PRO A 72 11.85 6.96 5.17
C PRO A 72 13.07 7.89 5.03
N ALA A 73 13.15 8.90 5.88
CA ALA A 73 14.33 9.76 5.91
C ALA A 73 15.56 8.96 6.35
N PHE A 74 16.71 9.22 5.73
CA PHE A 74 17.98 8.70 6.22
C PHE A 74 18.29 9.35 7.57
N GLN A 75 18.89 8.57 8.48
CA GLN A 75 19.39 9.10 9.76
C GLN A 75 20.52 10.11 9.54
N ASP A 76 21.34 9.92 8.50
CA ASP A 76 22.41 10.84 8.11
C ASP A 76 21.96 11.81 7.00
N SER A 77 22.17 13.11 7.26
CA SER A 77 21.90 14.19 6.30
C SER A 77 22.75 14.09 5.02
N GLY A 78 23.97 13.55 5.11
CA GLY A 78 24.84 13.31 3.96
C GLY A 78 24.26 12.25 3.03
N ALA A 79 23.81 11.13 3.59
CA ALA A 79 23.11 10.07 2.89
C ALA A 79 21.81 10.56 2.25
N GLN A 80 20.98 11.33 2.98
CA GLN A 80 19.76 11.92 2.43
C GLN A 80 20.03 12.77 1.20
N LYS A 81 21.03 13.67 1.24
CA LYS A 81 21.38 14.54 0.11
C LYS A 81 21.85 13.74 -1.10
N LYS A 82 22.70 12.72 -0.88
CA LYS A 82 23.19 11.85 -1.97
C LYS A 82 22.04 11.07 -2.61
N TYR A 83 21.18 10.47 -1.80
CA TYR A 83 20.04 9.70 -2.29
C TYR A 83 19.02 10.58 -3.01
N SER A 84 18.61 11.72 -2.43
CA SER A 84 17.66 12.63 -3.07
C SER A 84 18.15 13.21 -4.40
N LYS A 85 19.48 13.33 -4.59
CA LYS A 85 20.08 13.75 -5.87
C LYS A 85 20.15 12.60 -6.88
N TYR A 86 20.45 11.40 -6.41
CA TYR A 86 20.60 10.20 -7.25
C TYR A 86 19.25 9.67 -7.71
N TRP A 87 18.33 9.48 -6.76
CA TRP A 87 17.03 8.90 -6.98
C TRP A 87 16.01 9.98 -7.35
N THR A 88 15.37 9.83 -8.50
CA THR A 88 14.30 10.70 -8.99
C THR A 88 13.20 9.85 -9.61
N LYS A 89 11.94 10.32 -9.60
CA LYS A 89 10.83 9.60 -10.27
C LYS A 89 11.15 9.29 -11.75
N LYS A 90 11.86 10.20 -12.42
CA LYS A 90 12.33 10.00 -13.81
C LYS A 90 13.30 8.84 -13.95
N ARG A 91 14.24 8.70 -13.00
CA ARG A 91 15.20 7.59 -13.00
C ARG A 91 14.52 6.27 -12.66
N GLN A 92 13.61 6.26 -11.68
CA GLN A 92 12.82 5.06 -11.37
C GLN A 92 12.04 4.57 -12.60
N ALA A 93 11.34 5.46 -13.30
CA ALA A 93 10.63 5.09 -14.53
C ALA A 93 11.56 4.54 -15.63
N ALA A 94 12.79 5.05 -15.72
CA ALA A 94 13.79 4.55 -16.67
C ALA A 94 14.34 3.16 -16.29
N ASP A 95 14.45 2.87 -14.99
CA ASP A 95 14.86 1.55 -14.49
C ASP A 95 13.71 0.53 -14.64
N ASP A 96 12.47 0.90 -14.29
CA ASP A 96 11.28 0.05 -14.40
C ASP A 96 10.95 -0.33 -15.86
N SER A 97 11.27 0.55 -16.81
CA SER A 97 11.07 0.31 -18.24
C SER A 97 12.17 -0.53 -18.90
N ASN A 98 13.22 -0.87 -18.16
CA ASN A 98 14.36 -1.61 -18.69
C ASN A 98 14.66 -2.86 -17.85
N PRO A 99 13.92 -3.98 -18.04
CA PRO A 99 14.01 -5.19 -17.22
C PRO A 99 15.32 -5.98 -17.35
N TYR A 100 16.29 -5.48 -18.12
CA TYR A 100 17.56 -6.17 -18.43
C TYR A 100 18.81 -5.38 -18.06
N LYS A 101 18.69 -4.38 -17.18
CA LYS A 101 19.83 -3.77 -16.51
C LYS A 101 20.04 -4.33 -15.12
#